data_AF-A0A6J1RLK1-F1
#
_entry.id   AF-A0A6J1RLK1-F1
#
_cell.length_a   1.000
_cell.length_b   1.000
_cell.length_c   1.000
_cell.angle_alpha   90.00
_cell.angle_beta   90.00
_cell.angle_gamma   90.00
#
_symmetry.space_group_name_H-M   'P 1'
#
loop_
_entity.id
_entity.type
_entity.pdbx_description
1 polymer ?
#
loop_
_entity_poly.entity_id
_entity_poly.type
_entity_poly.pdbx_seq_one_letter_code
_entity_poly.pdbx_strand_id
1 'polypeptide(L)'
;MRVHMHRHRSNSFACEICQNHLSSKEALEKHHKTAVHLHDYICDICHKKLKSKHMLRAHINSHLKRKFKCPKCPNVYKSKQSLNEHLLSKHKGIRKYECFICKKTYGHRSNLTRHQKVHSGSRIPPTAMS
;
A
#
# COMPACT_ATOMS: atom_id res chain seq x y z
N MET A 1 29.96 43.22 -12.42
CA MET A 1 28.70 42.63 -12.95
C MET A 1 28.07 41.77 -11.87
N ARG A 2 26.84 42.08 -11.46
CA ARG A 2 26.15 41.44 -10.31
C ARG A 2 25.24 40.32 -10.82
N VAL A 3 25.48 39.12 -10.25
CA VAL A 3 24.60 37.95 -10.03
C VAL A 3 23.82 37.31 -11.19
N HIS A 4 24.01 35.99 -11.35
CA HIS A 4 22.89 35.08 -11.05
C HIS A 4 23.40 33.76 -10.44
N MET A 5 22.99 33.52 -9.21
CA MET A 5 23.14 32.26 -8.49
C MET A 5 22.21 31.21 -9.11
N HIS A 6 22.73 30.07 -9.56
CA HIS A 6 21.90 28.86 -9.71
C HIS A 6 22.37 27.79 -8.73
N ARG A 7 21.95 28.02 -7.48
CA ARG A 7 21.76 26.98 -6.48
C ARG A 7 20.62 26.07 -6.95
N HIS A 8 20.90 25.07 -7.78
CA HIS A 8 19.91 24.01 -8.06
C HIS A 8 19.84 23.03 -6.90
N ARG A 9 19.26 23.51 -5.79
CA ARG A 9 18.60 22.66 -4.81
C ARG A 9 17.14 22.59 -5.24
N SER A 10 16.81 21.73 -6.21
CA SER A 10 15.49 21.73 -6.84
C SER A 10 14.98 20.30 -7.03
N ASN A 11 14.18 19.83 -6.08
CA ASN A 11 13.27 18.66 -6.13
C ASN A 11 13.34 17.80 -7.41
N SER A 12 14.36 16.94 -7.52
CA SER A 12 14.35 15.88 -8.52
C SER A 12 13.44 14.75 -8.03
N PHE A 13 12.47 14.34 -8.85
CA PHE A 13 11.59 13.21 -8.54
C PHE A 13 12.24 11.93 -9.06
N ALA A 14 12.90 11.18 -8.16
CA ALA A 14 13.54 9.92 -8.52
C ALA A 14 12.51 8.79 -8.68
N CYS A 15 12.65 8.01 -9.76
CA CYS A 15 11.94 6.76 -9.93
C CYS A 15 12.55 5.70 -9.02
N GLU A 16 11.78 5.17 -8.08
CA GLU A 16 12.29 4.15 -7.15
C GLU A 16 12.49 2.78 -7.80
N ILE A 17 12.11 2.62 -9.09
CA ILE A 17 12.24 1.38 -9.84
C ILE A 17 13.53 1.38 -10.67
N CYS A 18 13.82 2.48 -11.38
CA CYS A 18 15.00 2.57 -12.26
C CYS A 18 15.96 3.71 -11.91
N GLN A 19 15.76 4.39 -10.77
CA GLN A 19 16.61 5.48 -10.25
C GLN A 19 16.70 6.71 -11.18
N ASN A 20 15.89 6.81 -12.23
CA ASN A 20 15.87 7.99 -13.10
C ASN A 20 15.32 9.22 -12.38
N HIS A 21 16.00 10.35 -12.55
CA HIS A 21 15.61 11.64 -11.96
C HIS A 21 14.75 12.44 -12.95
N LEU A 22 13.51 12.72 -12.57
CA LEU A 22 12.55 13.45 -13.39
C LEU A 22 12.38 14.88 -12.86
N SER A 23 12.14 15.82 -13.77
CA SER A 23 12.00 17.25 -13.47
C SER A 23 10.70 17.61 -12.74
N SER A 24 9.69 16.73 -12.74
CA SER A 24 8.42 16.96 -12.06
C SER A 24 7.70 15.66 -11.66
N LYS A 25 6.71 15.79 -10.76
CA LYS A 25 5.86 14.69 -10.34
C LYS A 25 4.99 14.16 -11.49
N GLU A 26 4.39 15.03 -12.32
CA GLU A 26 3.67 14.59 -13.53
C GLU A 26 4.57 13.81 -14.49
N ALA A 27 5.83 14.24 -14.65
CA ALA A 27 6.79 13.54 -15.51
C ALA A 27 7.10 12.14 -14.94
N LEU A 28 7.22 12.01 -13.62
CA LEU A 28 7.38 10.71 -12.95
C LEU A 28 6.14 9.81 -13.11
N GLU A 29 4.93 10.36 -13.00
CA GLU A 29 3.70 9.59 -13.23
C GLU A 29 3.55 9.12 -14.68
N LYS A 30 3.93 9.96 -15.65
CA LYS A 30 3.98 9.55 -17.07
C LYS A 30 5.05 8.49 -17.27
N HIS A 31 6.24 8.67 -16.69
CA HIS A 31 7.34 7.71 -16.73
C HIS A 31 6.91 6.32 -16.26
N HIS A 32 6.21 6.20 -15.13
CA HIS A 32 5.70 4.91 -14.64
C HIS A 32 4.62 4.26 -15.53
N LYS A 33 3.90 5.05 -16.34
CA LYS A 33 2.86 4.54 -17.27
C LYS A 33 3.43 4.05 -18.61
N THR A 34 4.70 4.32 -18.89
CA THR A 34 5.39 3.86 -20.10
C THR A 34 5.66 2.35 -20.05
N ALA A 35 5.97 1.74 -21.21
CA ALA A 35 6.24 0.31 -21.30
C ALA A 35 7.52 -0.13 -20.56
N VAL A 36 8.34 0.81 -20.08
CA VAL A 36 9.62 0.54 -19.41
C VAL A 36 9.48 -0.27 -18.12
N HIS A 37 8.30 -0.27 -17.50
CA HIS A 37 7.97 -1.04 -16.28
C HIS A 37 6.84 -2.07 -16.53
N LEU A 38 6.57 -2.43 -17.78
CA LEU A 38 5.42 -3.27 -18.19
C LEU A 38 5.85 -4.55 -18.95
N HIS A 39 6.95 -5.18 -18.56
CA HIS A 39 7.44 -6.40 -19.21
C HIS A 39 6.54 -7.61 -18.88
N ASP A 40 6.04 -8.33 -19.90
CA ASP A 40 5.23 -9.55 -19.81
C ASP A 40 4.02 -9.53 -18.85
N TYR A 41 3.43 -8.35 -18.65
CA TYR A 41 2.37 -8.12 -17.66
C TYR A 41 2.76 -8.48 -16.22
N ILE A 42 4.07 -8.50 -15.92
CA ILE A 42 4.62 -8.70 -14.59
C ILE A 42 4.90 -7.35 -13.95
N CYS A 43 4.62 -7.23 -12.66
CA CYS A 43 4.92 -6.02 -11.90
C CYS A 43 6.32 -6.09 -11.29
N ASP A 44 7.23 -5.19 -11.69
CA ASP A 44 8.61 -5.18 -11.15
C ASP A 44 8.72 -4.77 -9.67
N ILE A 45 7.63 -4.28 -9.06
CA ILE A 45 7.60 -3.90 -7.64
C ILE A 45 7.29 -5.09 -6.73
N CYS A 46 6.39 -5.98 -7.17
CA CYS A 46 5.90 -7.08 -6.33
C CYS A 46 5.84 -8.43 -7.06
N HIS A 47 6.42 -8.50 -8.26
CA HIS A 47 6.50 -9.64 -9.17
C HIS A 47 5.17 -10.34 -9.45
N LYS A 48 4.06 -9.61 -9.34
CA LYS A 48 2.73 -10.15 -9.63
C LYS A 48 2.50 -10.15 -11.14
N LYS A 49 2.10 -11.30 -11.70
CA LYS A 49 1.63 -11.42 -13.09
C LYS A 49 0.17 -11.01 -13.22
N LEU A 50 -0.13 -10.18 -14.20
CA LEU A 50 -1.46 -9.68 -14.53
C LEU A 50 -1.87 -10.14 -15.94
N LYS A 51 -3.17 -10.05 -16.24
CA LYS A 51 -3.73 -10.57 -17.51
C LYS A 51 -3.72 -9.57 -18.66
N SER A 52 -3.41 -8.30 -18.41
CA SER A 52 -3.39 -7.26 -19.44
C SER A 52 -2.54 -6.05 -19.07
N LYS A 53 -2.10 -5.30 -20.09
CA LYS A 53 -1.36 -4.04 -19.94
C LYS A 53 -2.14 -3.00 -19.12
N HIS A 54 -3.44 -2.89 -19.37
CA HIS A 54 -4.31 -1.95 -18.64
C HIS A 54 -4.37 -2.30 -17.15
N MET A 55 -4.54 -3.59 -16.83
CA MET A 55 -4.57 -4.06 -15.45
C MET A 55 -3.23 -3.85 -14.75
N LEU A 56 -2.10 -4.12 -15.44
CA LEU A 56 -0.78 -3.88 -14.89
C LEU A 56 -0.55 -2.38 -14.64
N ARG A 57 -0.95 -1.48 -15.55
CA ARG A 57 -0.87 -0.02 -15.34
C ARG A 57 -1.69 0.44 -14.14
N ALA A 58 -2.93 -0.04 -13.99
CA ALA A 58 -3.76 0.27 -12.84
C ALA A 58 -3.12 -0.26 -11.53
N HIS A 59 -2.50 -1.43 -11.61
CA HIS A 59 -1.77 -2.05 -10.50
C HIS A 59 -0.51 -1.25 -10.10
N ILE A 60 0.32 -0.82 -11.05
CA ILE A 60 1.50 0.03 -10.77
C ILE A 60 1.06 1.37 -10.18
N ASN A 61 0.00 1.98 -10.72
CA ASN A 61 -0.60 3.19 -10.12
C ASN A 61 -1.07 2.94 -8.68
N SER A 62 -1.50 1.72 -8.34
CA SER A 62 -1.85 1.37 -6.96
C SER A 62 -0.63 1.38 -6.04
N HIS A 63 0.55 0.96 -6.51
CA HIS A 63 1.80 1.06 -5.74
C HIS A 63 2.21 2.51 -5.54
N LEU A 64 2.08 3.35 -6.56
CA LEU A 64 2.39 4.79 -6.47
C LEU A 64 1.45 5.54 -5.52
N LYS A 65 0.20 5.13 -5.44
CA LYS A 65 -0.78 5.67 -4.47
C LYS A 65 -0.55 5.13 -3.06
N ARG A 66 0.19 4.02 -2.90
CA ARG A 66 0.53 3.42 -1.61
C ARG A 66 1.81 4.07 -1.09
N LYS A 67 1.65 4.99 -0.13
CA LYS A 67 2.77 5.77 0.41
C LYS A 67 3.47 5.11 1.60
N PHE A 68 2.83 4.12 2.23
CA PHE A 68 3.26 3.62 3.55
C PHE A 68 4.03 2.31 3.40
N LYS A 69 5.35 2.39 3.33
CA LYS A 69 6.26 1.24 3.22
C LYS A 69 6.45 0.56 4.58
N CYS A 70 6.54 -0.76 4.57
CA CYS A 70 6.97 -1.49 5.76
C CYS A 70 8.49 -1.39 5.92
N PRO A 71 9.02 -1.06 7.11
CA PRO A 71 10.46 -1.03 7.36
C PRO A 71 11.11 -2.42 7.46
N LYS A 72 10.31 -3.50 7.53
CA LYS A 72 10.80 -4.87 7.75
C LYS A 72 10.60 -5.82 6.55
N CYS A 73 9.87 -5.41 5.51
CA CYS A 73 9.59 -6.24 4.34
C CYS A 73 9.17 -5.37 3.14
N PRO A 74 9.18 -5.89 1.89
CA PRO A 74 8.87 -5.09 0.70
C PRO A 74 7.38 -4.70 0.54
N ASN A 75 6.53 -4.96 1.55
CA ASN A 75 5.12 -4.64 1.45
C ASN A 75 4.86 -3.13 1.60
N VAL A 76 3.98 -2.61 0.73
CA VAL A 76 3.55 -1.21 0.74
C VAL A 76 2.04 -1.12 0.94
N TYR A 77 1.60 -0.12 1.70
CA TYR A 77 0.23 0.02 2.17
C TYR A 77 -0.39 1.35 1.74
N LYS A 78 -1.71 1.34 1.57
CA LYS A 78 -2.49 2.51 1.11
C LYS A 78 -2.75 3.52 2.23
N SER A 79 -2.65 3.09 3.48
CA SER A 79 -2.91 3.90 4.67
C SER A 79 -1.97 3.52 5.81
N LYS A 80 -1.70 4.48 6.71
CA LYS A 80 -0.94 4.23 7.95
C LYS A 80 -1.60 3.16 8.83
N GLN A 81 -2.94 3.12 8.86
CA GLN A 81 -3.69 2.09 9.59
C GLN A 81 -3.41 0.68 9.07
N SER A 82 -3.41 0.50 7.74
CA SER A 82 -3.14 -0.81 7.14
C SER A 82 -1.69 -1.25 7.31
N LEU A 83 -0.73 -0.31 7.27
CA LEU A 83 0.66 -0.58 7.66
C LEU A 83 0.76 -0.99 9.13
N ASN A 84 0.09 -0.29 10.04
CA ASN A 84 0.14 -0.59 11.47
C ASN A 84 -0.47 -1.98 11.79
N GLU A 85 -1.60 -2.32 11.16
CA GLU A 85 -2.18 -3.67 11.23
C GLU A 85 -1.21 -4.75 10.77
N HIS A 86 -0.54 -4.51 9.65
CA HIS A 86 0.48 -5.42 9.15
C HIS A 86 1.65 -5.56 10.12
N LEU A 87 2.19 -4.45 10.65
CA LEU A 87 3.29 -4.47 11.61
C LEU A 87 2.93 -5.26 12.87
N LEU A 88 1.75 -4.99 13.44
CA LEU A 88 1.26 -5.69 14.62
C LEU A 88 1.10 -7.20 14.34
N SER A 89 0.41 -7.55 13.25
CA SER A 89 0.05 -8.95 12.99
C SER A 89 1.19 -9.82 12.45
N LYS A 90 2.02 -9.29 11.54
CA LYS A 90 3.04 -10.07 10.82
C LYS A 90 4.43 -9.97 11.43
N HIS A 91 4.76 -8.86 12.08
CA HIS A 91 6.09 -8.66 12.64
C HIS A 91 6.14 -8.70 14.17
N LYS A 92 5.02 -8.40 14.85
CA LYS A 92 4.92 -8.52 16.32
C LYS A 92 4.05 -9.70 16.78
N GLY A 93 3.35 -10.38 15.86
CA GLY A 93 2.42 -11.46 16.20
C GLY A 93 1.17 -11.02 16.99
N ILE A 94 0.95 -9.71 17.16
CA ILE A 94 -0.13 -9.14 17.95
C ILE A 94 -1.44 -9.21 17.17
N ARG A 95 -2.44 -9.87 17.76
CA ARG A 95 -3.81 -9.95 17.26
C ARG A 95 -4.72 -9.02 18.06
N LYS A 96 -4.79 -7.75 17.63
CA LYS A 96 -5.51 -6.68 18.35
C LYS A 96 -7.03 -6.76 18.34
N TYR A 97 -7.63 -7.62 17.50
CA TYR A 97 -9.08 -7.66 17.33
C TYR A 97 -9.65 -8.90 17.98
N GLU A 98 -10.33 -8.75 19.11
CA GLU A 98 -10.96 -9.83 19.84
C GLU A 98 -12.45 -9.95 19.51
N CYS A 99 -12.94 -11.18 19.37
CA CYS A 99 -14.36 -11.47 19.34
C CYS A 99 -14.93 -11.38 20.76
N PHE A 100 -15.89 -10.49 20.99
CA PHE A 100 -16.51 -10.36 22.30
C PHE A 100 -17.30 -11.61 22.74
N ILE A 101 -17.75 -12.44 21.78
CA ILE A 101 -18.57 -13.63 22.04
C ILE A 101 -17.71 -14.83 22.46
N CYS A 102 -16.71 -15.18 21.66
CA CYS A 102 -15.89 -16.39 21.91
C CYS A 102 -14.42 -16.10 22.24
N LYS A 103 -14.06 -14.83 22.45
CA LYS A 103 -12.70 -14.37 22.81
C LYS A 103 -11.59 -14.70 21.80
N LYS A 104 -11.96 -15.17 20.61
CA LYS A 104 -11.00 -15.45 19.54
C LYS A 104 -10.40 -14.17 18.98
N THR A 105 -9.09 -14.15 18.80
CA THR A 105 -8.35 -12.95 18.35
C THR A 105 -7.93 -13.00 16.89
N TYR A 106 -7.87 -11.82 16.26
CA TYR A 106 -7.60 -11.62 14.85
C TYR A 106 -6.59 -10.48 14.64
N GLY A 107 -5.71 -10.64 13.65
CA GLY A 107 -4.76 -9.58 13.26
C GLY A 107 -5.37 -8.45 12.44
N HIS A 108 -6.53 -8.68 11.82
CA HIS A 108 -7.22 -7.73 10.94
C HIS A 108 -8.70 -7.60 11.28
N ARG A 109 -9.24 -6.38 11.18
CA ARG A 109 -10.65 -6.08 11.49
C ARG A 109 -11.60 -6.85 10.58
N SER A 110 -11.29 -6.92 9.28
CA SER A 110 -12.10 -7.66 8.30
C SER A 110 -12.26 -9.14 8.66
N ASN A 111 -11.23 -9.76 9.24
CA ASN A 111 -11.29 -11.15 9.67
C ASN A 111 -12.20 -11.32 10.89
N LEU A 112 -12.13 -10.41 11.87
CA LEU A 112 -13.06 -10.39 13.00
C LEU A 112 -14.50 -10.18 12.50
N THR A 113 -14.74 -9.18 11.65
CA THR A 113 -16.09 -8.91 11.11
C THR A 113 -16.66 -10.11 10.37
N ARG A 114 -15.85 -10.79 9.55
CA ARG A 114 -16.28 -12.03 8.88
C ARG A 114 -16.58 -13.14 9.89
N HIS A 115 -15.75 -13.28 10.91
CA HIS A 115 -15.98 -14.26 11.97
C HIS A 115 -17.25 -13.98 12.77
N GLN A 116 -17.54 -12.71 13.08
CA GLN A 116 -18.73 -12.33 13.83
C GLN A 116 -20.01 -12.78 13.12
N LYS A 117 -20.03 -12.84 11.78
CA LYS A 117 -21.17 -13.38 11.02
C LYS A 117 -21.49 -14.84 11.35
N VAL A 118 -20.52 -15.63 11.81
CA VAL A 118 -20.74 -17.02 12.25
C VAL A 118 -21.59 -17.05 13.52
N HIS A 119 -21.39 -16.09 14.42
CA HIS A 119 -22.25 -15.91 15.60
C HIS A 119 -23.61 -15.33 15.20
N SER A 120 -23.63 -14.49 14.17
CA SER A 120 -24.84 -13.86 13.62
C SER A 120 -25.73 -14.79 12.77
N GLY A 121 -25.48 -16.11 12.78
CA GLY A 121 -26.55 -17.08 12.48
C GLY A 121 -27.80 -16.87 13.37
N SER A 122 -27.67 -16.08 14.44
CA SER A 122 -28.74 -15.53 15.25
C SER A 122 -28.58 -13.99 15.34
N ARG A 123 -29.62 -13.23 14.98
CA ARG A 123 -29.67 -11.76 14.97
C ARG A 123 -29.29 -11.14 16.33
N ILE A 124 -28.14 -10.46 16.46
CA ILE A 124 -27.97 -9.28 17.35
C ILE A 124 -26.86 -8.35 16.80
N PRO A 125 -27.11 -7.04 16.61
CA PRO A 125 -26.04 -6.05 16.41
C PRO A 125 -25.44 -5.66 17.77
N PRO A 126 -24.10 -5.63 17.96
CA PRO A 126 -23.55 -5.02 19.15
C PRO A 126 -23.72 -3.50 19.03
N THR A 127 -24.74 -3.00 19.73
CA THR A 127 -24.93 -1.61 20.10
C THR A 127 -23.72 -1.09 20.89
N ALA A 128 -23.48 0.21 20.69
CA ALA A 128 -22.77 1.16 21.55
C ALA A 128 -21.86 0.60 22.67
N MET A 129 -20.57 0.90 22.55
CA MET A 129 -19.76 1.19 23.75
C MET A 129 -19.67 2.70 23.83
N SER A 130 -20.11 3.22 24.98
CA SER A 130 -20.15 4.62 25.40
C SER A 130 -18.85 5.38 25.22
#